data_AF-A0A6I6VTZ6-F1
#
_entry.id   AF-A0A6I6VTZ6-F1
#
_cell.length_a   1.000
_cell.length_b   1.000
_cell.length_c   1.000
_cell.angle_alpha   90.00
_cell.angle_beta   90.00
_cell.angle_gamma   90.00
#
_symmetry.space_group_name_H-M   'P 1'
#
loop_
_entity.id
_entity.type
_entity.pdbx_description
1 polymer ?
#
loop_
_entity_poly.entity_id
_entity_poly.type
_entity_poly.pdbx_seq_one_letter_code
_entity_poly.pdbx_strand_id
1 'polypeptide(L)'
;MNLVLCAGVELRRSNAGTRGGLALCIKPEAQQTGQLQRLLQRRFEQAVAFDGCFVFVEPDGTLVIWQELTAAGPALGEVSRRLLSLAEFNELDSEGSDALALF
;
A
#
# COMPACT_ATOMS: atom_id res chain seq x y z
N MET A 1 -3.98 -8.59 -10.67
CA MET A 1 -4.79 -7.40 -11.01
C MET A 1 -4.14 -6.18 -10.36
N ASN A 2 -4.01 -5.08 -11.09
CA ASN A 2 -3.50 -3.81 -10.59
C ASN A 2 -4.46 -2.65 -10.94
N LEU A 3 -4.48 -1.63 -10.09
CA LEU A 3 -5.22 -0.38 -10.23
C LEU A 3 -4.20 0.74 -10.16
N VAL A 4 -4.03 1.45 -11.26
CA VAL A 4 -3.18 2.64 -11.31
C VAL A 4 -3.95 3.79 -10.66
N LEU A 5 -3.37 4.38 -9.61
CA LEU A 5 -3.97 5.53 -8.92
C LEU A 5 -3.47 6.85 -9.52
N CYS A 6 -2.19 6.91 -9.85
CA CYS A 6 -1.58 8.00 -10.61
C CYS A 6 -0.26 7.53 -11.25
N ALA A 7 0.45 8.44 -11.93
CA ALA A 7 1.73 8.12 -12.57
C ALA A 7 2.74 7.59 -11.54
N GLY A 8 3.11 6.30 -11.67
CA GLY A 8 4.07 5.63 -10.80
C GLY A 8 3.52 5.14 -9.45
N VAL A 9 2.22 5.27 -9.18
CA VAL A 9 1.58 4.74 -7.96
C VAL A 9 0.42 3.82 -8.33
N GLU A 10 0.45 2.58 -7.84
CA GLU A 10 -0.61 1.61 -8.10
C GLU A 10 -0.91 0.72 -6.88
N LEU A 11 -2.14 0.23 -6.81
CA LEU A 11 -2.53 -0.88 -5.96
C LEU A 11 -2.47 -2.18 -6.75
N ARG A 12 -1.94 -3.24 -6.16
CA ARG A 12 -1.74 -4.54 -6.82
C ARG A 12 -2.13 -5.66 -5.87
N ARG A 13 -2.98 -6.59 -6.32
CA ARG A 13 -3.14 -7.88 -5.64
C ARG A 13 -1.83 -8.65 -5.78
N SER A 14 -1.21 -9.02 -4.67
CA SER A 14 0.03 -9.82 -4.69
C SER A 14 0.01 -10.90 -3.61
N ASN A 15 0.72 -11.99 -3.88
CA ASN A 15 0.82 -13.11 -2.94
C ASN A 15 2.23 -13.17 -2.37
N ALA A 16 2.32 -13.26 -1.04
CA ALA A 16 3.55 -13.62 -0.33
C ALA A 16 3.48 -15.13 -0.01
N GLY A 17 3.95 -15.95 -0.94
CA GLY A 17 3.75 -17.40 -0.88
C GLY A 17 2.28 -17.77 -1.01
N THR A 18 1.71 -18.40 0.02
CA THR A 18 0.28 -18.77 0.08
C THR A 18 -0.62 -17.65 0.62
N ARG A 19 -0.03 -16.54 1.10
CA ARG A 19 -0.78 -15.43 1.69
C ARG A 19 -1.11 -14.40 0.63
N GLY A 20 -2.39 -14.29 0.30
CA GLY A 20 -2.89 -13.25 -0.59
C GLY A 20 -2.95 -11.90 0.12
N GLY A 21 -2.60 -10.82 -0.57
CA GLY A 21 -2.58 -9.49 0.00
C GLY A 21 -2.79 -8.38 -1.02
N LEU A 22 -2.82 -7.16 -0.48
CA LEU A 22 -2.83 -5.92 -1.25
C LEU A 22 -1.47 -5.25 -1.08
N ALA A 23 -0.88 -4.84 -2.20
CA ALA A 23 0.33 -4.03 -2.24
C ALA A 23 0.00 -2.64 -2.77
N LEU A 24 0.53 -1.59 -2.13
CA LEU A 24 0.73 -0.29 -2.72
C LEU A 24 2.15 -0.24 -3.26
N CYS A 25 2.31 0.00 -4.55
CA CYS A 25 3.59 0.08 -5.24
C CYS A 25 3.84 1.51 -5.69
N ILE A 26 4.98 2.08 -5.26
CA ILE A 26 5.41 3.43 -5.59
C ILE A 26 6.74 3.32 -6.34
N LYS A 27 6.68 3.52 -7.66
CA LYS A 27 7.86 3.46 -8.53
C LYS A 27 8.88 4.54 -8.17
N PRO A 28 10.18 4.34 -8.45
CA PRO A 28 11.23 5.31 -8.12
C PRO A 28 10.92 6.74 -8.56
N GLU A 29 10.33 6.94 -9.74
CA GLU A 29 9.97 8.25 -10.28
C GLU A 29 8.85 8.98 -9.50
N ALA A 30 8.02 8.25 -8.75
CA ALA A 30 6.94 8.80 -7.94
C ALA A 30 7.31 8.89 -6.43
N GLN A 31 8.50 8.43 -6.05
CA GLN A 31 8.96 8.51 -4.67
C GLN A 31 9.44 9.92 -4.33
N GLN A 32 8.99 10.42 -3.18
CA GLN A 32 9.54 11.65 -2.62
C GLN A 32 10.88 11.38 -1.93
N THR A 33 11.76 12.38 -1.86
CA THR A 33 13.02 12.25 -1.11
C THR A 33 12.76 11.84 0.33
N GLY A 34 13.41 10.77 0.80
CA GLY A 34 13.23 10.26 2.17
C GLY A 34 11.93 9.48 2.41
N GLN A 35 11.18 9.12 1.36
CA GLN A 35 9.88 8.42 1.48
C GLN A 35 9.98 7.16 2.36
N LEU A 36 10.97 6.29 2.12
CA LEU A 36 11.15 5.08 2.91
C LEU A 36 11.38 5.38 4.40
N GLN A 37 12.21 6.38 4.72
CA GLN A 37 12.49 6.74 6.11
C GLN A 37 11.23 7.26 6.81
N ARG A 38 10.48 8.18 6.19
CA ARG A 38 9.22 8.71 6.76
C ARG A 38 8.20 7.61 6.99
N LEU A 39 8.06 6.70 6.03
CA LEU A 39 7.14 5.58 6.10
C LEU A 39 7.48 4.64 7.27
N LEU A 40 8.76 4.27 7.40
CA LEU A 40 9.22 3.45 8.52
C LEU A 40 9.04 4.16 9.87
N GLN A 41 9.31 5.47 9.92
CA GLN A 41 9.08 6.28 11.13
C GLN A 41 7.60 6.28 11.53
N ARG A 42 6.68 6.53 10.59
CA ARG A 42 5.24 6.54 10.87
C ARG A 42 4.71 5.18 11.28
N ARG A 43 5.17 4.11 10.62
CA ARG A 43 4.86 2.74 11.03
C ARG A 43 5.31 2.48 12.47
N PHE A 44 6.47 2.98 12.86
CA PHE A 44 6.99 2.82 14.21
C PHE A 44 6.19 3.64 15.24
N GLU A 45 5.95 4.91 14.97
CA GLU A 45 5.19 5.82 15.84
C GLU A 45 3.73 5.37 16.04
N GLN A 46 3.14 4.76 15.01
CA GLN A 46 1.74 4.33 14.99
C GLN A 46 1.63 2.82 14.78
N ALA A 47 2.43 2.05 15.52
CA ALA A 47 2.56 0.59 15.35
C ALA A 47 1.23 -0.17 15.36
N VAL A 48 0.26 0.26 16.18
CA VAL A 48 -1.08 -0.37 16.25
C VAL A 48 -1.90 -0.06 15.00
N ALA A 49 -1.87 1.17 14.50
CA ALA A 49 -2.66 1.57 13.34
C ALA A 49 -2.17 0.90 12.05
N PHE A 50 -0.86 0.64 11.97
CA PHE A 50 -0.21 0.04 10.81
C PHE A 50 0.26 -1.39 11.06
N ASP A 51 -0.30 -2.07 12.06
CA ASP A 51 -0.02 -3.47 12.31
C ASP A 51 -0.38 -4.32 11.09
N GLY A 52 0.45 -5.33 10.81
CA GLY A 52 0.32 -6.20 9.65
C GLY A 52 0.73 -5.61 8.30
N CYS A 53 1.06 -4.31 8.22
CA CYS A 53 1.72 -3.77 7.02
C CYS A 53 3.19 -4.25 6.95
N PHE A 54 3.71 -4.48 5.76
CA PHE A 54 5.11 -4.82 5.51
C PHE A 54 5.66 -3.84 4.49
N VAL A 55 6.90 -3.38 4.71
CA VAL A 55 7.53 -2.35 3.89
C VAL A 55 8.83 -2.91 3.36
N PHE A 56 9.00 -2.89 2.04
CA PHE A 56 10.21 -3.34 1.39
C PHE A 56 10.43 -2.60 0.07
N VAL A 57 11.64 -2.75 -0.48
CA VAL A 57 12.01 -2.18 -1.78
C VAL A 57 12.33 -3.34 -2.72
N GLU A 58 11.70 -3.35 -3.90
CA GLU A 58 11.99 -4.31 -4.96
C GLU A 58 13.33 -3.99 -5.65
N PRO A 59 13.95 -4.94 -6.37
CA PRO A 59 15.24 -4.72 -7.02
C PRO A 59 15.27 -3.56 -8.04
N ASP A 60 14.11 -3.20 -8.59
CA ASP A 60 13.96 -2.06 -9.51
C ASP A 60 13.81 -0.71 -8.77
N GLY A 61 13.87 -0.72 -7.44
CA GLY A 61 13.71 0.45 -6.58
C GLY A 61 12.26 0.76 -6.22
N THR A 62 11.27 -0.02 -6.66
CA THR A 62 9.87 0.18 -6.29
C THR A 62 9.69 0.01 -4.79
N LEU A 63 9.16 1.03 -4.11
CA LEU A 63 8.79 0.97 -2.70
C LEU A 63 7.42 0.30 -2.60
N VAL A 64 7.36 -0.78 -1.82
CA VAL A 64 6.14 -1.58 -1.66
C VAL A 64 5.69 -1.58 -0.20
N ILE A 65 4.40 -1.30 -0.02
CA ILE A 65 3.68 -1.50 1.24
C ILE A 65 2.68 -2.63 1.02
N TRP A 66 2.86 -3.75 1.70
CA TRP A 66 2.01 -4.92 1.54
C TRP A 66 1.25 -5.23 2.83
N GLN A 67 0.01 -5.68 2.70
CA GLN A 67 -0.76 -6.20 3.81
C GLN A 67 -1.56 -7.43 3.38
N GLU A 68 -1.55 -8.45 4.24
CA GLU A 68 -2.33 -9.67 4.04
C GLU A 68 -3.83 -9.40 4.05
N LEU A 69 -4.57 -10.04 3.13
CA LEU A 69 -6.02 -10.01 3.09
C LEU A 69 -6.55 -11.34 3.63
N THR A 70 -6.99 -11.34 4.88
CA THR A 70 -7.60 -12.52 5.52
C THR A 70 -9.13 -12.47 5.43
N ALA A 71 -9.80 -13.62 5.36
CA ALA A 71 -11.27 -13.68 5.30
C ALA A 71 -11.98 -13.05 6.52
N ALA A 72 -11.33 -13.05 7.69
CA ALA A 72 -11.81 -12.39 8.91
C ALA A 72 -11.23 -10.98 9.12
N GLY A 73 -10.48 -10.48 8.14
CA GLY A 73 -9.74 -9.23 8.22
C GLY A 73 -10.53 -8.01 7.75
N PRO A 74 -9.89 -6.82 7.79
CA PRO A 74 -10.47 -5.59 7.28
C PRO A 74 -10.87 -5.72 5.80
N ALA A 75 -11.93 -5.01 5.42
CA ALA A 75 -12.38 -4.96 4.03
C ALA A 75 -11.29 -4.37 3.12
N LEU A 76 -11.28 -4.75 1.85
CA LEU A 76 -10.27 -4.31 0.88
C LEU A 76 -10.09 -2.77 0.86
N GLY A 77 -11.19 -2.02 0.92
CA GLY A 77 -11.18 -0.56 0.97
C GLY A 77 -10.50 0.00 2.23
N GLU A 78 -10.65 -0.66 3.38
CA GLU A 78 -9.96 -0.25 4.61
C GLU A 78 -8.46 -0.52 4.51
N VAL A 79 -8.07 -1.67 3.96
CA VAL A 79 -6.66 -1.98 3.71
C VAL A 79 -6.05 -0.97 2.75
N SER A 80 -6.72 -0.66 1.64
CA SER A 80 -6.30 0.38 0.70
C SER A 80 -6.07 1.73 1.38
N ARG A 81 -7.06 2.21 2.14
CA ARG A 81 -6.97 3.46 2.93
C ARG A 81 -5.78 3.44 3.88
N ARG A 82 -5.54 2.32 4.54
CA ARG A 82 -4.44 2.16 5.48
C ARG A 82 -3.09 2.24 4.77
N LEU A 83 -2.92 1.56 3.64
CA LEU A 83 -1.70 1.61 2.84
C LEU A 83 -1.44 3.04 2.32
N LEU A 84 -2.45 3.70 1.76
CA LEU A 84 -2.37 5.07 1.29
C LEU A 84 -2.05 6.04 2.44
N SER A 85 -2.70 5.86 3.58
CA SER A 85 -2.46 6.69 4.75
C SER A 85 -1.05 6.52 5.26
N LEU A 86 -0.50 5.31 5.34
CA LEU A 86 0.89 5.06 5.74
C LEU A 86 1.89 5.72 4.77
N ALA A 87 1.55 5.74 3.49
CA ALA A 87 2.37 6.31 2.43
C ALA A 87 2.22 7.84 2.26
N GLU A 88 1.31 8.48 2.99
CA GLU A 88 0.95 9.91 2.82
C GLU A 88 0.26 10.24 1.49
N PHE A 89 -0.42 9.25 0.88
CA PHE A 89 -1.18 9.40 -0.38
C PHE A 89 -2.70 9.41 -0.14
N ASN A 90 -3.18 10.01 0.95
CA ASN A 90 -4.60 10.02 1.31
C ASN A 90 -5.51 10.63 0.22
N GLU A 91 -4.98 11.56 -0.58
CA GLU A 91 -5.70 12.21 -1.67
C GLU A 91 -6.12 11.24 -2.79
N LEU A 92 -5.46 10.08 -2.89
CA LEU A 92 -5.76 9.06 -3.91
C LEU A 92 -6.86 8.07 -3.48
N ASP A 93 -7.40 8.21 -2.26
CA ASP A 93 -8.43 7.29 -1.75
C ASP A 93 -9.78 7.46 -2.47
N SER A 94 -10.14 8.70 -2.86
CA SER A 94 -11.38 8.98 -3.59
C SER A 94 -11.37 8.37 -5.00
N GLU A 95 -10.20 8.36 -5.66
CA GLU A 95 -10.02 7.79 -7.00
C GLU A 95 -10.01 6.25 -6.97
N GLY A 96 -9.56 5.66 -5.85
CA GLY A 96 -9.53 4.21 -5.66
C GLY A 96 -10.86 3.60 -5.25
N SER A 97 -11.70 4.32 -4.50
CA SER A 97 -12.90 3.76 -3.86
C SER A 97 -13.92 3.16 -4.84
N ASP A 98 -14.15 3.79 -5.99
CA ASP A 98 -15.09 3.28 -7.01
C ASP A 98 -14.50 2.11 -7.80
N ALA A 99 -13.18 2.12 -8.03
CA ALA A 99 -12.48 1.08 -8.76
C ALA A 99 -12.22 -0.18 -7.91
N LEU A 100 -12.14 -0.05 -6.58
CA LEU A 100 -12.00 -1.16 -5.65
C LEU A 100 -13.22 -2.08 -5.60
N ALA A 101 -14.39 -1.63 -6.05
CA ALA A 101 -15.59 -2.47 -6.17
C ALA A 101 -15.44 -3.55 -7.27
N LEU A 102 -14.49 -3.37 -8.19
CA LEU A 102 -14.19 -4.29 -9.29
C LEU A 102 -12.93 -5.13 -9.01
N PHE A 103 -12.43 -5.11 -7.76
CA PHE A 103 -11.04 -5.41 -7.42
C PHE A 103 -10.77 -6.58 -6.45
#